data_AF-A0A165PNT5-F1
#
_entry.id   AF-A0A165PNT5-F1
#
_cell.length_a   1.000
_cell.length_b   1.000
_cell.length_c   1.000
_cell.angle_alpha   90.00
_cell.angle_beta   90.00
_cell.angle_gamma   90.00
#
_symmetry.space_group_name_H-M   'P 1'
#
loop_
_entity.id
_entity.type
_entity.pdbx_description
1 polymer ?
#
loop_
_entity_poly.entity_id
_entity_poly.type
_entity_poly.pdbx_seq_one_letter_code
_entity_poly.pdbx_strand_id
1 'polypeptide(L)'
;MQGLFPAVNGVSPAGTIPAAVAAEWNRISNHVLHGETNNPNSGRHTKSAWLATHKGAKPTKDDSKTHILSYPNGKTPKTVWDDDEGLYDDTDIKNMCAVSIALREKAGLSQASFVVQTPFATPYCVESFTAGTGSCFPVGKAKSKLNKQCSLGQD
;
A
#
# COMPACT_ATOMS: atom_id res chain seq x y z
N MET A 1 3.78 -2.01 -22.72
CA MET A 1 4.17 -1.41 -21.43
C MET A 1 3.86 -2.44 -20.34
N GLN A 2 4.66 -3.48 -20.10
CA GLN A 2 5.93 -3.49 -19.35
C GLN A 2 6.27 -2.24 -18.53
N GLY A 3 6.49 -2.47 -17.22
CA GLY A 3 7.40 -1.76 -16.34
C GLY A 3 6.96 -0.44 -15.73
N LEU A 4 6.27 -0.51 -14.58
CA LEU A 4 6.52 0.39 -13.43
C LEU A 4 6.60 -0.41 -12.11
N PHE A 5 7.01 -1.68 -12.23
CA PHE A 5 7.42 -2.65 -11.19
C PHE A 5 6.33 -3.57 -10.62
N PRO A 6 5.75 -4.47 -11.44
CA PRO A 6 4.78 -5.45 -10.94
C PRO A 6 5.49 -6.57 -10.17
N ALA A 7 4.95 -6.90 -9.00
CA ALA A 7 5.20 -8.14 -8.30
C ALA A 7 4.17 -9.20 -8.74
N VAL A 8 4.55 -10.46 -8.68
CA VAL A 8 3.64 -11.61 -8.80
C VAL A 8 3.97 -12.48 -7.60
N ASN A 9 2.98 -12.76 -6.75
CA ASN A 9 3.12 -13.46 -5.46
C ASN A 9 4.26 -14.50 -5.53
N GLY A 10 5.41 -14.19 -4.91
CA GLY A 10 6.59 -15.05 -4.82
C GLY A 10 7.31 -15.47 -6.12
N VAL A 11 6.95 -14.96 -7.30
CA VAL A 11 7.36 -15.57 -8.60
C VAL A 11 8.01 -14.61 -9.62
N SER A 12 8.01 -13.28 -9.49
CA SER A 12 8.57 -12.41 -10.57
C SER A 12 9.72 -11.47 -10.20
N PRO A 13 10.71 -11.30 -11.11
CA PRO A 13 11.69 -10.23 -11.00
C PRO A 13 10.96 -8.90 -11.19
N ALA A 14 10.81 -8.17 -10.09
CA ALA A 14 10.43 -6.76 -10.15
C ALA A 14 11.35 -6.05 -11.14
N GLY A 15 10.81 -5.18 -11.99
CA GLY A 15 11.69 -4.32 -12.79
C GLY A 15 12.52 -3.39 -11.86
N THR A 16 13.56 -2.76 -12.41
CA THR A 16 14.47 -1.90 -11.65
C THR A 16 13.77 -0.67 -11.08
N ILE A 17 13.47 -0.67 -9.78
CA ILE A 17 12.96 0.52 -9.06
C ILE A 17 14.04 1.62 -9.07
N PRO A 18 13.75 2.85 -9.54
CA PRO A 18 14.70 3.97 -9.51
C PRO A 18 15.23 4.24 -8.10
N ALA A 19 16.48 4.67 -8.00
CA ALA A 19 17.15 4.88 -6.71
C ALA A 19 16.39 5.84 -5.78
N ALA A 20 15.80 6.92 -6.32
CA ALA A 20 15.02 7.87 -5.53
C ALA A 20 13.76 7.22 -4.93
N VAL A 21 13.03 6.45 -5.72
CA VAL A 21 11.83 5.71 -5.29
C VAL A 21 12.21 4.65 -4.24
N ALA A 22 13.31 3.94 -4.45
CA ALA A 22 13.82 2.97 -3.48
C ALA A 22 14.25 3.63 -2.16
N ALA A 23 14.88 4.81 -2.22
CA ALA A 23 15.25 5.57 -1.04
C ALA A 23 14.02 6.04 -0.25
N GLU A 24 12.97 6.51 -0.94
CA GLU A 24 11.73 6.86 -0.27
C GLU A 24 11.05 5.63 0.35
N TRP A 25 10.96 4.51 -0.37
CA TRP A 25 10.44 3.26 0.20
C TRP A 25 11.20 2.87 1.47
N ASN A 26 12.53 2.84 1.44
CA ASN A 26 13.34 2.47 2.60
C ASN A 26 13.12 3.42 3.78
N ARG A 27 12.82 4.70 3.52
CA ARG A 27 12.50 5.68 4.56
C ARG A 27 11.14 5.41 5.22
N ILE A 28 10.15 4.95 4.46
CA ILE A 28 8.77 4.74 4.96
C ILE A 28 8.46 3.29 5.33
N SER A 29 9.28 2.32 4.94
CA SER A 29 8.94 0.89 5.03
C SER A 29 8.63 0.45 6.45
N ASN A 30 9.35 0.94 7.46
CA ASN A 30 9.05 0.62 8.86
C ASN A 30 7.66 1.09 9.27
N HIS A 31 7.28 2.32 8.89
CA HIS A 31 5.94 2.85 9.13
C HIS A 31 4.87 1.98 8.45
N VAL A 32 5.14 1.58 7.21
CA VAL A 32 4.22 0.77 6.40
C VAL A 32 4.06 -0.65 6.94
N LEU A 33 5.16 -1.35 7.21
CA LEU A 33 5.17 -2.78 7.54
C LEU A 33 5.05 -3.08 9.04
N HIS A 34 5.38 -2.13 9.91
CA HIS A 34 5.43 -2.36 11.37
C HIS A 34 4.71 -1.27 12.18
N GLY A 35 4.58 -0.06 11.61
CA GLY A 35 3.96 1.08 12.26
C GLY A 35 4.83 1.80 13.27
N GLU A 36 4.27 2.85 13.87
CA GLU A 36 4.96 3.68 14.85
C GLU A 36 4.91 3.08 16.26
N THR A 37 6.04 3.00 16.94
CA THR A 37 6.12 2.43 18.31
C THR A 37 5.23 3.16 19.31
N ASN A 38 5.10 4.48 19.17
CA ASN A 38 4.41 5.34 20.14
C ASN A 38 2.95 5.65 19.77
N ASN A 39 2.45 5.18 18.62
CA ASN A 39 1.07 5.39 18.21
C ASN A 39 0.52 4.12 17.55
N PRO A 40 -0.34 3.35 18.25
CA PRO A 40 -0.87 2.09 17.73
C PRO A 40 -1.75 2.27 16.48
N ASN A 41 -2.29 3.47 16.24
CA ASN A 41 -3.19 3.76 15.12
C ASN A 41 -2.48 4.32 13.88
N SER A 42 -1.16 4.51 13.92
CA SER A 42 -0.38 5.12 12.84
C SER A 42 0.48 4.08 12.12
N GLY A 43 0.54 4.12 10.79
CA GLY A 43 1.21 3.08 9.99
C GLY A 43 0.54 1.71 10.15
N ARG A 44 1.28 0.60 10.02
CA ARG A 44 0.73 -0.79 10.09
C ARG A 44 -0.26 -1.09 8.98
N HIS A 45 0.22 -1.02 7.75
CA HIS A 45 -0.58 -1.28 6.57
C HIS A 45 -0.58 -2.75 6.14
N THR A 46 -0.03 -3.64 6.95
CA THR A 46 -0.23 -5.10 6.86
C THR A 46 -1.17 -5.59 7.96
N LYS A 47 -1.86 -6.71 7.70
CA LYS A 47 -2.78 -7.33 8.65
C LYS A 47 -2.05 -7.79 9.90
N SER A 48 -0.91 -8.45 9.75
CA SER A 48 -0.10 -8.93 10.88
C SER A 48 0.30 -7.77 11.81
N ALA A 49 0.77 -6.64 11.26
CA ALA A 49 1.17 -5.47 12.03
C ALA A 49 -0.02 -4.80 12.71
N TRP A 50 -1.16 -4.69 12.01
CA TRP A 50 -2.38 -4.11 12.59
C TRP A 50 -2.91 -4.94 13.77
N LEU A 51 -2.97 -6.27 13.60
CA LEU A 51 -3.49 -7.18 14.62
C LEU A 51 -2.53 -7.35 15.82
N ALA A 52 -1.24 -7.05 15.66
CA ALA A 52 -0.29 -7.04 16.77
C ALA A 52 -0.69 -6.03 17.87
N THR A 53 -1.29 -4.89 17.48
CA THR A 53 -1.77 -3.85 18.42
C THR A 53 -3.28 -3.83 18.60
N HIS A 54 -4.05 -4.43 17.68
CA HIS A 54 -5.51 -4.50 17.71
C HIS A 54 -6.01 -5.94 17.75
N LYS A 55 -5.62 -6.66 18.80
CA LYS A 55 -5.92 -8.09 18.96
C LYS A 55 -7.43 -8.36 18.87
N GLY A 56 -7.80 -9.30 18.02
CA GLY A 56 -9.19 -9.72 17.84
C GLY A 56 -10.05 -8.78 16.99
N ALA A 57 -9.48 -7.70 16.42
CA ALA A 57 -10.18 -6.89 15.45
C ALA A 57 -10.61 -7.74 14.24
N LYS A 58 -11.83 -7.51 13.76
CA LYS A 58 -12.39 -8.20 12.60
C LYS A 58 -12.54 -7.21 11.44
N PRO A 59 -12.24 -7.61 10.20
CA PRO A 59 -12.45 -6.74 9.06
C PRO A 59 -13.95 -6.46 8.87
N THR A 60 -14.29 -5.22 8.55
CA THR A 60 -15.65 -4.79 8.17
C THR A 60 -15.92 -4.99 6.68
N LYS A 61 -14.87 -5.10 5.88
CA LYS A 61 -14.94 -5.36 4.45
C LYS A 61 -13.73 -6.15 4.01
N ASP A 62 -13.99 -7.23 3.29
CA ASP A 62 -12.99 -8.06 2.63
C ASP A 62 -13.23 -7.99 1.11
N ASP A 63 -12.16 -7.82 0.34
CA ASP A 63 -12.17 -7.93 -1.11
C ASP A 63 -11.35 -9.16 -1.52
N SER A 64 -12.01 -10.31 -1.58
CA SER A 64 -11.39 -11.61 -1.84
C SER A 64 -10.61 -11.73 -3.16
N LYS A 65 -10.78 -10.78 -4.09
CA LYS A 65 -9.99 -10.72 -5.34
C LYS A 65 -8.64 -10.03 -5.17
N THR A 66 -8.54 -9.13 -4.20
CA THR A 66 -7.35 -8.32 -3.97
C THR A 66 -6.68 -8.64 -2.65
N HIS A 67 -7.33 -9.39 -1.76
CA HIS A 67 -6.82 -9.69 -0.42
C HIS A 67 -6.46 -8.42 0.36
N ILE A 68 -7.26 -7.37 0.18
CA ILE A 68 -7.15 -6.11 0.93
C ILE A 68 -8.30 -6.05 1.91
N LEU A 69 -7.96 -5.90 3.18
CA LEU A 69 -8.90 -5.89 4.30
C LEU A 69 -9.14 -4.47 4.77
N SER A 70 -10.34 -4.22 5.29
CA SER A 70 -10.67 -2.97 5.97
C SER A 70 -11.13 -3.23 7.41
N TYR A 71 -10.56 -2.52 8.37
CA TYR A 71 -10.87 -2.59 9.79
C TYR A 71 -11.50 -1.27 10.29
N PRO A 72 -12.36 -1.30 11.32
CA PRO A 72 -12.82 -0.08 11.99
C PRO A 72 -11.63 0.67 12.60
N ASN A 73 -11.53 1.98 12.35
CA ASN A 73 -10.50 2.84 12.94
C ASN A 73 -11.01 4.29 13.14
N GLY A 74 -11.99 4.46 14.02
CA GLY A 74 -12.62 5.77 14.24
C GLY A 74 -13.43 6.23 13.02
N LYS A 75 -13.17 7.44 12.53
CA LYS A 75 -13.94 8.05 11.41
C LYS A 75 -13.55 7.51 10.04
N THR A 76 -12.30 7.07 9.88
CA THR A 76 -11.77 6.57 8.60
C THR A 76 -11.39 5.10 8.78
N PRO A 77 -11.94 4.17 7.99
CA PRO A 77 -11.55 2.77 8.06
C PRO A 77 -10.05 2.60 7.80
N LYS A 78 -9.42 1.69 8.55
CA LYS A 78 -8.05 1.26 8.27
C LYS A 78 -8.08 0.24 7.14
N THR A 79 -7.26 0.42 6.12
CA THR A 79 -7.06 -0.59 5.07
C THR A 79 -5.66 -1.17 5.16
N VAL A 80 -5.57 -2.49 4.97
CA VAL A 80 -4.32 -3.23 5.07
C VAL A 80 -4.22 -4.29 3.97
N TRP A 81 -2.99 -4.63 3.58
CA TRP A 81 -2.70 -5.84 2.81
C TRP A 81 -2.82 -7.06 3.73
N ASP A 82 -3.51 -8.10 3.27
CA ASP A 82 -3.55 -9.38 3.95
C ASP A 82 -2.24 -10.13 3.70
N ASP A 83 -1.32 -10.08 4.65
CA ASP A 83 -0.05 -10.80 4.62
C ASP A 83 -0.12 -12.18 5.30
N ASP A 84 -1.32 -12.61 5.71
CA ASP A 84 -1.50 -13.99 6.19
C ASP A 84 -1.29 -15.00 5.05
N GLU A 85 -0.75 -16.17 5.40
CA GLU A 85 -0.48 -17.28 4.49
C GLU A 85 0.36 -16.91 3.24
N GLY A 86 1.06 -15.76 3.27
CA GLY A 86 1.87 -15.28 2.15
C GLY A 86 1.06 -14.73 0.97
N LEU A 87 -0.15 -14.20 1.22
CA LEU A 87 -0.96 -13.54 0.19
C LEU A 87 -0.27 -12.25 -0.33
N TYR A 88 0.26 -11.44 0.57
CA TYR A 88 1.20 -10.35 0.26
C TYR A 88 2.50 -10.56 1.03
N ASP A 89 3.63 -10.51 0.34
CA ASP A 89 4.94 -10.35 0.98
C ASP A 89 5.44 -8.89 0.94
N ASP A 90 6.53 -8.60 1.66
CA ASP A 90 7.15 -7.28 1.69
C ASP A 90 7.57 -6.78 0.29
N THR A 91 7.89 -7.70 -0.63
CA THR A 91 8.29 -7.39 -2.00
C THR A 91 7.08 -6.96 -2.83
N ASP A 92 5.94 -7.63 -2.68
CA ASP A 92 4.67 -7.26 -3.30
C ASP A 92 4.26 -5.85 -2.87
N ILE A 93 4.31 -5.58 -1.57
CA ILE A 93 3.96 -4.30 -0.98
C ILE A 93 4.93 -3.21 -1.48
N LYS A 94 6.24 -3.46 -1.41
CA LYS A 94 7.27 -2.55 -1.91
C LYS A 94 7.03 -2.18 -3.37
N ASN A 95 6.74 -3.16 -4.21
CA ASN A 95 6.52 -2.95 -5.64
C ASN A 95 5.28 -2.10 -5.90
N MET A 96 4.17 -2.39 -5.23
CA MET A 96 2.96 -1.57 -5.34
C MET A 96 3.20 -0.13 -4.86
N CYS A 97 3.92 0.04 -3.76
CA CYS A 97 4.29 1.35 -3.24
C CYS A 97 5.25 2.10 -4.14
N ALA A 98 6.24 1.43 -4.72
CA ALA A 98 7.16 2.02 -5.67
C ALA A 98 6.43 2.59 -6.89
N VAL A 99 5.40 1.91 -7.40
CA VAL A 99 4.55 2.43 -8.48
C VAL A 99 3.86 3.72 -8.03
N SER A 100 3.21 3.70 -6.86
CA SER A 100 2.47 4.87 -6.36
C SER A 100 3.39 6.07 -6.11
N ILE A 101 4.54 5.85 -5.47
CA ILE A 101 5.58 6.87 -5.21
C ILE A 101 6.07 7.46 -6.52
N ALA A 102 6.47 6.64 -7.49
CA ALA A 102 6.98 7.11 -8.78
C ALA A 102 5.95 7.97 -9.54
N LEU A 103 4.67 7.58 -9.49
CA LEU A 103 3.59 8.35 -10.12
C LEU A 103 3.31 9.67 -9.38
N ARG A 104 3.37 9.66 -8.04
CA ARG A 104 3.23 10.86 -7.21
C ARG A 104 4.36 11.85 -7.45
N GLU A 105 5.61 11.39 -7.46
CA GLU A 105 6.79 12.22 -7.78
C GLU A 105 6.67 12.82 -9.18
N LYS A 106 6.30 12.00 -10.18
CA LYS A 106 6.07 12.47 -11.55
C LYS A 106 4.97 13.52 -11.66
N ALA A 107 3.93 13.42 -10.82
CA ALA A 107 2.85 14.39 -10.75
C ALA A 107 3.21 15.66 -9.96
N GLY A 108 4.36 15.69 -9.27
CA GLY A 108 4.78 16.82 -8.44
C GLY A 108 3.91 17.01 -7.19
N LEU A 109 3.32 15.94 -6.65
CA LEU A 109 2.39 16.00 -5.52
C LEU A 109 3.05 15.50 -4.22
N SER A 110 2.70 16.09 -3.08
CA SER A 110 3.14 15.61 -1.76
C SER A 110 2.31 14.42 -1.25
N GLN A 111 1.08 14.26 -1.74
CA GLN A 111 0.17 13.16 -1.44
C GLN A 111 -0.70 12.89 -2.66
N ALA A 112 -0.81 11.61 -3.06
CA ALA A 112 -1.67 11.20 -4.14
C ALA A 112 -1.94 9.69 -4.11
N SER A 113 -3.09 9.31 -4.67
CA SER A 113 -3.48 7.92 -4.87
C SER A 113 -3.54 7.56 -6.34
N PHE A 114 -2.87 6.49 -6.74
CA PHE A 114 -2.84 6.00 -8.11
C PHE A 114 -3.33 4.56 -8.22
N VAL A 115 -3.92 4.23 -9.38
CA VAL A 115 -4.31 2.86 -9.70
C VAL A 115 -3.07 2.02 -10.00
N VAL A 116 -2.80 1.04 -9.14
CA VAL A 116 -1.68 0.10 -9.22
C VAL A 116 -2.21 -1.32 -9.40
N GLN A 117 -1.44 -2.16 -10.09
CA GLN A 117 -1.76 -3.56 -10.28
C GLN A 117 -1.40 -4.36 -9.02
N THR A 118 -2.34 -5.10 -8.42
CA THR A 118 -2.01 -6.06 -7.35
C THR A 118 -1.32 -7.32 -7.93
N PRO A 119 -0.63 -8.12 -7.10
CA PRO A 119 -0.08 -9.43 -7.50
C PRO A 119 -1.14 -10.40 -8.04
N PHE A 120 -2.41 -10.17 -7.72
CA PHE A 120 -3.56 -10.98 -8.12
C PHE A 120 -4.21 -10.52 -9.43
N ALA A 121 -3.48 -9.78 -10.26
CA ALA A 121 -3.96 -9.24 -11.54
C ALA A 121 -5.24 -8.37 -11.42
N THR A 122 -5.55 -7.82 -10.24
CA THR A 122 -6.66 -6.89 -10.02
C THR A 122 -6.16 -5.46 -9.70
N PRO A 123 -6.60 -4.41 -10.43
CA PRO A 123 -6.18 -3.04 -10.11
C PRO A 123 -6.78 -2.51 -8.80
N TYR A 124 -5.98 -1.77 -8.03
CA TYR A 124 -6.39 -1.13 -6.78
C TYR A 124 -5.77 0.26 -6.62
N CYS A 125 -6.41 1.13 -5.85
CA CYS A 125 -5.86 2.45 -5.52
C CYS A 125 -4.87 2.34 -4.38
N VAL A 126 -3.65 2.81 -4.60
CA VAL A 126 -2.61 2.88 -3.58
C VAL A 126 -2.22 4.33 -3.39
N GLU A 127 -2.40 4.81 -2.17
CA GLU A 127 -1.93 6.12 -1.75
C GLU A 127 -0.46 6.09 -1.41
N SER A 128 0.24 7.18 -1.69
CA SER A 128 1.52 7.50 -1.07
C SER A 128 1.58 8.98 -0.69
N PHE A 129 2.35 9.32 0.35
CA PHE A 129 2.59 10.70 0.75
C PHE A 129 3.92 10.90 1.51
N THR A 130 4.38 12.15 1.57
CA THR A 130 5.63 12.54 2.23
C THR A 130 5.46 13.25 3.57
N ALA A 131 4.24 13.66 3.95
CA ALA A 131 3.96 14.31 5.23
C ALA A 131 4.29 13.39 6.43
N GLY A 132 4.75 13.97 7.54
CA GLY A 132 5.13 13.20 8.74
C GLY A 132 6.24 12.18 8.46
N THR A 133 6.02 10.92 8.83
CA THR A 133 6.91 9.80 8.49
C THR A 133 6.78 9.36 7.03
N GLY A 134 5.74 9.82 6.30
CA GLY A 134 5.35 9.33 4.99
C GLY A 134 4.70 7.96 5.08
N SER A 135 3.85 7.63 4.10
CA SER A 135 3.20 6.32 4.06
C SER A 135 2.90 5.89 2.64
N CYS A 136 2.56 4.62 2.52
CA CYS A 136 1.95 4.02 1.34
C CYS A 136 0.98 2.93 1.78
N PHE A 137 -0.23 2.91 1.21
CA PHE A 137 -1.28 1.97 1.62
C PHE A 137 -2.43 1.88 0.61
N PRO A 138 -3.18 0.75 0.60
CA PRO A 138 -4.31 0.61 -0.31
C PRO A 138 -5.48 1.46 0.19
N VAL A 139 -6.17 2.22 -0.66
CA VAL A 139 -7.28 3.11 -0.24
C VAL A 139 -8.64 2.79 -0.86
N GLY A 140 -8.67 1.96 -1.91
CA GLY A 140 -9.95 1.50 -2.45
C GLY A 140 -9.88 0.88 -3.83
N LYS A 141 -11.04 0.36 -4.26
CA LYS A 141 -11.18 -0.23 -5.60
C LYS A 141 -10.96 0.81 -6.69
N ALA A 142 -10.15 0.45 -7.67
CA ALA A 142 -9.91 1.30 -8.83
C ALA A 142 -11.17 1.45 -9.69
N LYS A 143 -11.54 2.69 -10.02
CA LYS A 143 -12.60 3.02 -11.00
C LYS A 143 -12.04 3.49 -12.34
N SER A 144 -10.72 3.53 -12.46
CA SER A 144 -9.99 4.07 -13.60
C SER A 144 -8.92 3.09 -14.05
N LYS A 145 -8.32 3.36 -15.22
CA LYS A 145 -7.23 2.55 -15.76
C LYS A 145 -5.97 2.68 -14.89
N LEU A 146 -5.07 1.69 -15.01
CA LEU A 146 -3.75 1.71 -14.38
C LEU A 146 -3.04 3.06 -14.56
N ASN A 147 -2.24 3.43 -13.55
CA ASN A 147 -1.44 4.65 -13.47
C ASN A 147 -2.24 5.96 -13.50
N LYS A 148 -3.56 5.91 -13.44
CA LYS A 148 -4.41 7.10 -13.26
C LYS A 148 -4.59 7.39 -11.79
N GLN A 149 -4.67 8.67 -11.45
CA GLN A 149 -5.04 9.09 -10.11
C GLN A 149 -6.48 8.65 -9.83
N CYS A 150 -6.78 8.15 -8.63
CA CYS A 150 -8.08 7.54 -8.34
C CYS A 150 -8.77 7.95 -7.04
N SER A 151 -8.15 8.79 -6.21
CA SER A 151 -8.80 9.50 -5.11
C SER A 151 -7.93 10.67 -4.61
N LEU A 152 -8.54 11.55 -3.82
CA LEU A 152 -7.85 12.52 -2.97
C LEU A 152 -7.48 11.84 -1.65
N GLY A 153 -6.33 12.23 -1.08
CA GLY A 153 -5.72 11.79 0.18
C GLY A 153 -6.66 11.19 1.23
N GLN A 154 -6.36 9.99 1.75
CA GLN A 154 -6.93 9.46 2.99
C GLN A 154 -5.86 9.33 4.09
N ASP A 155 -5.28 10.46 4.50
CA ASP A 155 -4.79 10.67 5.87
C ASP A 155 -4.72 12.17 6.15
#